data_AF-A0A953IJG9-F1
#
_entry.id   AF-A0A953IJG9-F1
#
_cell.length_a   1.000
_cell.length_b   1.000
_cell.length_c   1.000
_cell.angle_alpha   90.00
_cell.angle_beta   90.00
_cell.angle_gamma   90.00
#
_symmetry.space_group_name_H-M   'P 1'
#
loop_
_entity.id
_entity.type
_entity.pdbx_description
1 polymer ?
#
loop_
_entity_poly.entity_id
_entity_poly.type
_entity_poly.pdbx_seq_one_letter_code
_entity_poly.pdbx_strand_id
1 'polypeptide(L)'
;MILREHRRKPQGLADLLNWAALVGDGIVVNKDGSFLAGWSYTGPDLDAATAEELALLSQHFNQALLPLGDEWMLNADAIRRPSRDYPPPGPFPDPVSELLDDERREQYEFGRRNYET
;
A
#
# COMPACT_ATOMS: atom_id res chain seq x y z
N MET A 1 16.71 -40.02 18.01
CA MET A 1 17.67 -39.62 16.96
C MET A 1 17.46 -38.13 16.73
N ILE A 2 18.40 -37.28 17.13
CA ILE A 2 18.28 -35.82 16.99
C ILE A 2 18.84 -35.45 15.62
N LEU A 3 17.98 -34.95 14.72
CA LEU A 3 18.40 -34.41 13.42
C LEU A 3 19.36 -33.24 13.67
N ARG A 4 20.59 -33.35 13.16
CA ARG A 4 21.57 -32.27 13.23
C ARG A 4 21.19 -31.19 12.24
N GLU A 5 21.18 -29.96 12.69
CA GLU A 5 21.02 -28.79 11.84
C GLU A 5 22.18 -28.72 10.83
N HIS A 6 21.87 -28.81 9.54
CA HIS A 6 22.85 -28.85 8.45
C HIS A 6 23.45 -27.47 8.11
N ARG A 7 23.05 -26.42 8.82
CA ARG A 7 23.31 -25.03 8.42
C ARG A 7 24.45 -24.41 9.23
N ARG A 8 25.32 -23.67 8.54
CA ARG A 8 26.51 -22.99 9.12
C ARG A 8 26.31 -21.51 9.47
N LYS A 9 25.20 -20.89 9.06
CA LYS A 9 24.90 -19.45 9.26
C LYS A 9 23.53 -19.26 9.92
N PRO A 10 23.37 -18.22 10.77
CA PRO A 10 22.07 -17.90 11.36
C PRO A 10 21.03 -17.53 10.29
N GLN A 11 19.75 -17.73 10.59
CA GLN A 11 18.65 -17.32 9.70
C GLN A 11 18.68 -15.80 9.48
N GLY A 12 18.62 -15.40 8.21
CA GLY A 12 18.31 -14.02 7.83
C GLY A 12 16.80 -13.83 7.66
N LEU A 13 16.35 -12.58 7.51
CA LEU A 13 14.94 -12.28 7.22
C LEU A 13 14.41 -13.05 6.00
N ALA A 14 15.24 -13.19 4.96
CA ALA A 14 14.89 -13.95 3.75
C ALA A 14 14.63 -15.45 4.01
N ASP A 15 15.17 -16.02 5.09
CA ASP A 15 14.86 -17.39 5.48
C ASP A 15 13.49 -17.53 6.14
N LEU A 16 13.00 -16.45 6.77
CA LEU A 16 11.71 -16.40 7.48
C LEU A 16 10.53 -16.19 6.51
N LEU A 17 10.78 -15.55 5.36
CA LEU A 17 9.75 -15.33 4.35
C LEU A 17 9.58 -16.58 3.47
N ASN A 18 8.36 -16.82 3.01
CA ASN A 18 8.07 -17.92 2.08
C ASN A 18 8.49 -17.62 0.63
N TRP A 19 8.99 -16.42 0.34
CA TRP A 19 9.39 -16.01 -1.00
C TRP A 19 10.68 -16.70 -1.44
N ALA A 20 10.67 -17.33 -2.63
CA ALA A 20 11.83 -18.02 -3.16
C ALA A 20 12.52 -17.23 -4.29
N ALA A 21 11.79 -16.81 -5.31
CA ALA A 21 12.35 -16.03 -6.43
C ALA A 21 11.29 -15.20 -7.18
N LEU A 22 11.70 -14.06 -7.72
CA LEU A 22 10.90 -13.31 -8.70
C LEU A 22 11.04 -13.98 -10.07
N VAL A 23 9.94 -14.47 -10.63
CA VAL A 23 9.91 -15.23 -11.89
C VAL A 23 9.26 -14.47 -13.04
N GLY A 24 8.63 -13.33 -12.74
CA GLY A 24 8.03 -12.41 -13.70
C GLY A 24 7.74 -11.07 -13.05
N ASP A 25 7.23 -10.13 -13.84
CA ASP A 25 6.81 -8.82 -13.31
C ASP A 25 5.67 -8.99 -12.29
N GLY A 26 5.92 -8.60 -11.04
CA GLY A 26 4.98 -8.80 -9.94
C GLY A 26 4.73 -10.26 -9.53
N ILE A 27 5.41 -11.26 -10.12
CA ILE A 27 5.18 -12.68 -9.82
C ILE A 27 6.36 -13.30 -9.07
N VAL A 28 6.09 -13.80 -7.87
CA VAL A 28 7.04 -14.49 -7.01
C VAL A 28 6.62 -15.96 -6.87
N VAL A 29 7.57 -16.88 -7.06
CA VAL A 29 7.40 -18.28 -6.65
C VAL A 29 7.81 -18.42 -5.19
N ASN A 30 7.00 -19.11 -4.40
CA ASN A 30 7.24 -19.38 -2.99
C ASN A 30 7.96 -20.71 -2.76
N LYS A 31 8.54 -20.90 -1.57
CA LYS A 31 9.33 -22.08 -1.21
C LYS A 31 8.48 -23.35 -1.10
N ASP A 32 7.17 -23.20 -0.88
CA ASP A 32 6.18 -24.29 -0.89
C ASP A 32 5.63 -24.60 -2.31
N GLY A 33 6.07 -23.87 -3.34
CA GLY A 33 5.62 -24.03 -4.71
C GLY A 33 4.38 -23.22 -5.09
N SER A 34 3.79 -22.47 -4.16
CA SER A 34 2.72 -21.52 -4.47
C SER A 34 3.25 -20.29 -5.22
N PHE A 35 2.34 -19.53 -5.85
CA PHE A 35 2.67 -18.26 -6.50
C PHE A 35 2.06 -17.09 -5.71
N LEU A 36 2.81 -16.00 -5.63
CA LEU A 36 2.32 -14.70 -5.20
C LEU A 36 2.32 -13.78 -6.41
N ALA A 37 1.18 -13.16 -6.67
CA ALA A 37 1.04 -12.07 -7.64
C ALA A 37 0.81 -10.77 -6.87
N GLY A 38 1.63 -9.75 -7.13
CA GLY A 38 1.56 -8.45 -6.49
C GLY A 38 1.34 -7.34 -7.51
N TRP A 39 0.48 -6.39 -7.15
CA TRP A 39 0.22 -5.17 -7.92
C TRP A 39 0.01 -4.00 -6.97
N SER A 40 0.25 -2.79 -7.46
CA SER A 40 -0.09 -1.55 -6.74
C SER A 40 -1.37 -0.95 -7.31
N TYR A 41 -2.20 -0.37 -6.44
CA TYR A 41 -3.42 0.33 -6.82
C TYR A 41 -3.56 1.60 -5.98
N THR A 42 -4.04 2.67 -6.60
CA THR A 42 -4.42 3.92 -5.92
C THR A 42 -5.92 4.08 -6.06
N GLY A 43 -6.62 4.04 -4.93
CA GLY A 43 -8.06 4.21 -4.85
C GLY A 43 -8.50 5.68 -4.79
N PRO A 44 -9.81 5.94 -4.82
CA PRO A 44 -10.35 7.26 -4.49
C PRO A 44 -10.02 7.64 -3.04
N ASP A 45 -10.11 8.93 -2.73
CA ASP A 45 -9.99 9.42 -1.36
C ASP A 45 -11.15 8.90 -0.50
N LEU A 46 -10.86 7.92 0.35
CA LEU A 46 -11.87 7.28 1.20
C LEU A 46 -12.34 8.20 2.33
N ASP A 47 -11.54 9.20 2.73
CA ASP A 47 -11.90 10.15 3.78
C ASP A 47 -12.90 11.20 3.26
N ALA A 48 -12.89 11.45 1.94
CA ALA A 48 -13.85 12.31 1.26
C ALA A 48 -15.09 11.59 0.72
N ALA A 49 -15.12 10.25 0.80
CA ALA A 49 -16.19 9.44 0.22
C ALA A 49 -17.47 9.47 1.06
N THR A 50 -18.62 9.52 0.39
CA THR A 50 -19.93 9.35 1.02
C THR A 50 -20.16 7.90 1.46
N ALA A 51 -21.11 7.69 2.38
CA ALA A 51 -21.46 6.34 2.83
C ALA A 51 -21.96 5.44 1.67
N GLU A 52 -22.64 6.02 0.68
CA GLU A 52 -23.11 5.29 -0.50
C GLU A 52 -21.94 4.86 -1.41
N GLU A 53 -20.97 5.75 -1.65
CA GLU A 53 -19.77 5.43 -2.41
C GLU A 53 -18.93 4.35 -1.73
N LEU A 54 -18.77 4.41 -0.40
CA LEU A 54 -18.06 3.38 0.36
C LEU A 54 -18.78 2.02 0.29
N ALA A 55 -20.11 2.01 0.32
CA ALA A 55 -20.90 0.78 0.19
C ALA A 55 -20.73 0.16 -1.21
N LEU A 56 -20.77 0.97 -2.27
CA LEU A 56 -20.53 0.52 -3.64
C LEU A 56 -19.10 -0.02 -3.83
N LEU A 57 -18.10 0.68 -3.28
CA LEU A 57 -16.71 0.22 -3.34
C LEU A 57 -16.51 -1.12 -2.63
N SER A 58 -17.12 -1.27 -1.45
CA SER A 58 -17.11 -2.54 -0.70
C SER A 58 -17.76 -3.68 -1.51
N GLN A 59 -18.90 -3.41 -2.15
CA GLN A 59 -19.57 -4.37 -3.01
C GLN A 59 -18.69 -4.80 -4.19
N HIS A 60 -18.05 -3.85 -4.88
CA HIS A 60 -17.14 -4.12 -6.00
C HIS A 60 -15.94 -4.96 -5.56
N PHE A 61 -15.33 -4.62 -4.42
CA PHE A 61 -14.21 -5.39 -3.88
C PHE A 61 -14.62 -6.82 -3.57
N ASN A 62 -15.77 -7.01 -2.92
CA ASN A 62 -16.29 -8.34 -2.63
C ASN A 62 -16.55 -9.14 -3.92
N GLN A 63 -17.20 -8.54 -4.92
CA GLN A 63 -17.46 -9.19 -6.21
C GLN A 63 -16.17 -9.59 -6.95
N ALA A 64 -15.11 -8.80 -6.85
CA ALA A 64 -13.82 -9.10 -7.46
C ALA A 64 -13.11 -10.29 -6.78
N LEU A 65 -13.29 -10.47 -5.46
CA LEU A 65 -12.65 -11.54 -4.71
C LEU A 65 -13.43 -12.86 -4.69
N LEU A 66 -14.77 -12.81 -4.84
CA LEU A 66 -15.62 -14.01 -4.82
C LEU A 66 -15.14 -15.15 -5.74
N PRO A 67 -14.66 -14.89 -6.98
CA PRO A 67 -14.19 -15.95 -7.87
C PRO A 67 -12.92 -16.68 -7.41
N LEU A 68 -12.15 -16.11 -6.47
CA LEU A 68 -10.94 -16.76 -5.96
C LEU A 68 -11.27 -18.07 -5.23
N GLY A 69 -12.39 -18.11 -4.50
CA GLY A 69 -12.81 -19.29 -3.74
C GLY A 69 -11.88 -19.57 -2.56
N ASP A 70 -11.62 -20.84 -2.30
CA ASP A 70 -10.77 -21.31 -1.19
C ASP A 70 -9.29 -21.34 -1.57
N GLU A 71 -8.42 -21.49 -0.55
CA GLU A 71 -6.97 -21.68 -0.71
C GLU A 71 -6.18 -20.48 -1.29
N TRP A 72 -6.83 -19.30 -1.40
CA TRP A 72 -6.14 -18.04 -1.67
C TRP A 72 -5.83 -17.27 -0.39
N MET A 73 -4.68 -16.61 -0.39
CA MET A 73 -4.31 -15.62 0.62
C MET A 73 -4.22 -14.25 -0.05
N LEU A 74 -4.90 -13.26 0.55
CA LEU A 74 -4.79 -11.87 0.14
C LEU A 74 -3.95 -11.11 1.17
N ASN A 75 -2.90 -10.44 0.69
CA ASN A 75 -2.07 -9.54 1.47
C ASN A 75 -2.27 -8.13 0.93
N ALA A 76 -2.57 -7.17 1.80
CA ALA A 76 -2.73 -5.77 1.44
C ALA A 76 -1.85 -4.91 2.34
N ASP A 77 -0.94 -4.16 1.73
CA ASP A 77 -0.05 -3.22 2.41
C ASP A 77 -0.34 -1.79 1.96
N ALA A 78 -0.59 -0.91 2.92
CA ALA A 78 -0.67 0.53 2.67
C ALA A 78 0.73 1.15 2.83
N ILE A 79 1.45 1.25 1.70
CA ILE A 79 2.83 1.77 1.69
C ILE A 79 2.80 3.29 1.81
N ARG A 80 3.13 3.81 3.00
CA ARG A 80 3.25 5.25 3.24
C ARG A 80 4.64 5.76 2.90
N ARG A 81 4.76 6.68 1.94
CA ARG A 81 5.99 7.39 1.59
C ARG A 81 5.99 8.77 2.26
N PRO A 82 7.13 9.24 2.80
CA PRO A 82 7.20 10.61 3.32
C PRO A 82 6.89 11.62 2.21
N SER A 83 5.85 12.42 2.41
CA SER A 83 5.56 13.57 1.56
C SER A 83 6.41 14.73 2.11
N ARG A 84 7.34 15.23 1.29
CA ARG A 84 8.39 16.14 1.76
C ARG A 84 8.10 17.61 1.45
N ASP A 85 7.37 17.87 0.38
CA ASP A 85 7.25 19.20 -0.19
C ASP A 85 5.78 19.54 -0.40
N TYR A 86 5.36 20.71 0.08
CA TYR A 86 4.09 21.31 -0.32
C TYR A 86 4.22 21.89 -1.73
N PRO A 87 3.19 21.81 -2.60
CA PRO A 87 3.26 22.40 -3.93
C PRO A 87 3.71 23.87 -3.94
N PRO A 88 4.48 24.31 -4.94
CA PRO A 88 4.80 25.73 -5.09
C PRO A 88 3.51 26.54 -5.29
N PRO A 89 3.48 27.83 -4.91
CA PRO A 89 2.30 28.68 -5.10
C PRO A 89 1.81 28.63 -6.55
N GLY A 90 0.52 28.32 -6.72
CA GLY A 90 -0.15 28.28 -8.01
C GLY A 90 -1.03 29.50 -8.24
N PRO A 91 -1.47 29.77 -9.48
CA PRO A 91 -2.42 30.85 -9.74
C PRO A 91 -3.80 30.48 -9.18
N PHE A 92 -4.23 31.16 -8.11
CA PHE A 92 -5.58 31.05 -7.57
C PHE A 92 -6.53 32.03 -8.27
N PRO A 93 -7.82 31.67 -8.45
CA PRO A 93 -8.79 32.52 -9.14
C PRO A 93 -9.22 33.74 -8.30
N ASP A 94 -9.03 33.70 -6.99
CA ASP A 94 -9.45 34.75 -6.05
C ASP A 94 -8.58 34.76 -4.77
N PRO A 95 -8.55 35.88 -4.02
CA PRO A 95 -7.71 36.03 -2.83
C PRO A 95 -8.11 35.13 -1.64
N VAL A 96 -9.36 34.66 -1.58
CA VAL A 96 -9.81 33.77 -0.50
C VAL A 96 -9.24 32.38 -0.71
N SER A 97 -9.26 31.89 -1.95
CA SER A 97 -8.62 30.62 -2.33
C SER A 97 -7.10 30.65 -2.08
N GLU A 98 -6.44 31.78 -2.36
CA GLU A 98 -5.01 31.96 -2.06
C GLU A 98 -4.73 31.89 -0.56
N LEU A 99 -5.51 32.62 0.25
CA LEU A 99 -5.37 32.60 1.71
C LEU A 99 -5.59 31.20 2.31
N LEU A 100 -6.52 30.42 1.76
CA LEU A 100 -6.75 29.04 2.18
C LEU A 100 -5.56 28.12 1.85
N ASP A 101 -4.89 28.31 0.71
CA ASP A 101 -3.67 27.56 0.38
C ASP A 101 -2.50 27.94 1.31
N ASP A 102 -2.37 29.22 1.64
CA ASP A 102 -1.34 29.70 2.58
C ASP A 102 -1.52 29.05 3.97
N GLU A 103 -2.75 29.01 4.50
CA GLU A 103 -3.02 28.34 5.78
C GLU A 103 -2.71 26.83 5.70
N ARG A 104 -3.09 26.16 4.59
CA ARG A 104 -2.79 24.73 4.39
C ARG A 104 -1.29 24.47 4.30
N ARG A 105 -0.54 25.36 3.65
CA ARG A 105 0.93 25.31 3.56
C ARG A 105 1.56 25.42 4.95
N GLU A 106 1.15 26.43 5.72
CA GLU A 106 1.63 26.60 7.10
C GLU A 106 1.35 25.37 7.97
N GLN A 107 0.13 24.82 7.89
CA GLN A 107 -0.24 23.60 8.62
C GLN A 107 0.59 22.39 8.18
N TYR A 108 0.82 22.22 6.87
CA TYR A 108 1.62 21.13 6.32
C TYR A 108 3.08 21.21 6.76
N GLU A 109 3.68 22.41 6.73
CA GLU A 109 5.07 22.64 7.14
C GLU A 109 5.26 22.54 8.66
N PHE A 110 4.27 22.94 9.44
CA PHE A 110 4.27 22.83 10.90
C PHE A 110 4.05 21.39 11.37
N GLY A 111 3.23 20.62 10.63
CA GLY A 111 2.89 19.23 10.89
C GLY A 111 4.10 18.30 10.71
N ARG A 112 4.51 17.61 11.77
CA ARG A 112 5.58 16.60 11.70
C ARG A 112 5.19 15.45 10.76
N ARG A 113 6.10 15.09 9.85
CA ARG A 113 6.11 13.90 8.97
C ARG A 113 4.78 13.64 8.26
N ASN A 114 4.57 14.36 7.17
CA ASN A 114 3.49 14.07 6.23
C ASN A 114 3.82 12.79 5.44
N TYR A 115 2.79 12.02 5.11
CA TYR A 115 2.92 10.78 4.35
C TYR A 115 1.85 10.71 3.26
N GLU A 116 2.23 10.18 2.11
CA GLU A 116 1.35 9.87 0.98
C GLU A 116 1.41 8.37 0.68
N THR A 117 0.40 7.81 0.01
CA THR A 117 0.34 6.39 -0.36
C THR A 117 0.48 6.23 -1.87
#